data_AF-A0A7S4PZW5-F1
#
_entry.id   AF-A0A7S4PZW5-F1
#
_cell.length_a   1.000
_cell.length_b   1.000
_cell.length_c   1.000
_cell.angle_alpha   90.00
_cell.angle_beta   90.00
_cell.angle_gamma   90.00
#
_symmetry.space_group_name_H-M   'P 1'
#
loop_
_entity.id
_entity.type
_entity.pdbx_description
1 polymer ?
#
loop_
_entity_poly.entity_id
_entity_poly.type
_entity_poly.pdbx_seq_one_letter_code
_entity_poly.pdbx_strand_id
1 'polypeptide(L)'
;DGEHPFETAGERAATDAGGRPVDGDGIYCAGHTVLDDGRVFYVGGARYTNMSQPGEHEYGLDYARLYDPVAGRMAAHTAHRMPLGRSWYPTAARLADGRVLITGAYTDYGTDACVGVACLNPQINLFDPDALDA
;
A
#
# COMPACT_ATOMS: atom_id res chain seq x y z
N ASP A 1 13.32 -2.97 -23.68
CA ASP A 1 14.40 -2.93 -22.68
C ASP A 1 13.88 -2.30 -21.40
N GLY A 2 12.83 -2.91 -20.83
CA GLY A 2 12.05 -2.33 -19.74
C GLY A 2 12.52 -2.86 -18.40
N GLU A 3 13.45 -2.15 -17.78
CA GLU A 3 13.79 -2.37 -16.38
C GLU A 3 12.70 -1.75 -15.52
N HIS A 4 12.02 -2.57 -14.72
CA HIS A 4 11.22 -2.12 -13.58
C HIS A 4 12.22 -1.67 -12.51
N PRO A 5 12.40 -0.36 -12.25
CA PRO A 5 13.53 0.15 -11.47
C PRO A 5 13.43 -0.11 -9.95
N PHE A 6 12.55 -1.01 -9.51
CA PHE A 6 12.28 -1.31 -8.10
C PHE A 6 12.55 -2.75 -7.70
N GLU A 7 13.01 -3.62 -8.61
CA GLU A 7 13.52 -4.94 -8.24
C GLU A 7 15.00 -4.83 -7.86
N THR A 8 15.28 -4.60 -6.58
CA THR A 8 16.63 -4.75 -6.04
C THR A 8 17.02 -6.22 -6.03
N ALA A 9 17.94 -6.60 -6.92
CA ALA A 9 18.56 -7.91 -6.95
C ALA A 9 19.24 -8.23 -5.60
N GLY A 10 18.72 -9.23 -4.87
CA GLY A 10 19.45 -9.92 -3.81
C GLY A 10 18.83 -9.92 -2.40
N GLU A 11 17.75 -9.19 -2.15
CA GLU A 11 17.03 -9.28 -0.87
C GLU A 11 15.96 -10.37 -0.94
N ARG A 12 15.77 -11.11 0.17
CA ARG A 12 14.61 -12.02 0.28
C ARG A 12 13.37 -11.15 0.08
N ALA A 13 12.55 -11.49 -0.91
CA ALA A 13 11.25 -10.86 -1.14
C ALA A 13 10.55 -10.66 0.20
N ALA A 14 10.27 -9.42 0.58
CA ALA A 14 9.54 -9.16 1.81
C ALA A 14 8.19 -9.87 1.71
N THR A 15 7.69 -10.44 2.81
CA THR A 15 6.43 -11.16 2.82
C THR A 15 5.37 -10.43 3.64
N ASP A 16 4.12 -10.50 3.19
CA ASP A 16 3.00 -10.02 4.00
C ASP A 16 2.75 -10.92 5.22
N ALA A 17 1.85 -10.52 6.12
CA ALA A 17 1.44 -11.32 7.28
C ALA A 17 0.88 -12.71 6.93
N GLY A 18 0.54 -12.96 5.66
CA GLY A 18 0.13 -14.28 5.13
C GLY A 18 1.25 -15.06 4.45
N GLY A 19 2.51 -14.60 4.55
CA GLY A 19 3.68 -15.25 3.97
C GLY A 19 3.83 -15.05 2.46
N ARG A 20 3.07 -14.14 1.84
CA ARG A 20 3.10 -13.92 0.38
C ARG A 20 4.15 -12.87 0.00
N PRO A 21 4.98 -13.11 -1.03
CA PRO A 21 5.93 -12.11 -1.55
C PRO A 21 5.24 -10.79 -1.89
N VAL A 22 5.86 -9.66 -1.55
CA VAL A 22 5.36 -8.30 -1.88
C VAL A 22 5.89 -7.78 -3.21
N ASP A 23 6.68 -8.57 -3.95
CA ASP A 23 7.25 -8.18 -5.25
C ASP A 23 6.17 -7.94 -6.33
N GLY A 24 4.94 -8.45 -6.11
CA GLY A 24 3.75 -8.19 -6.94
C GLY A 24 2.87 -7.01 -6.49
N ASP A 25 3.30 -6.24 -5.48
CA ASP A 25 2.52 -5.14 -4.90
C ASP A 25 2.80 -3.81 -5.60
N GLY A 26 1.82 -3.31 -6.34
CA GLY A 26 1.89 -2.05 -7.07
C GLY A 26 1.48 -0.84 -6.23
N ILE A 27 2.10 0.30 -6.47
CA ILE A 27 1.70 1.61 -5.90
C ILE A 27 0.57 2.27 -6.69
N TYR A 28 0.14 1.69 -7.82
CA TYR A 28 -1.06 2.15 -8.52
C TYR A 28 -2.26 2.01 -7.58
N CYS A 29 -3.20 2.96 -7.66
CA CYS A 29 -4.32 3.10 -6.73
C CYS A 29 -3.94 3.35 -5.25
N ALA A 30 -2.68 3.60 -4.92
CA ALA A 30 -2.29 3.97 -3.56
C ALA A 30 -2.53 5.46 -3.28
N GLY A 31 -2.78 5.78 -2.01
CA GLY A 31 -2.64 7.13 -1.48
C GLY A 31 -1.19 7.39 -1.07
N HIS A 32 -0.71 8.62 -1.18
CA HIS A 32 0.65 8.95 -0.78
C HIS A 32 0.80 10.37 -0.23
N THR A 33 1.85 10.58 0.57
CA THR A 33 2.30 11.91 1.03
C THR A 33 3.82 11.89 1.25
N VAL A 34 4.45 13.04 1.10
CA VAL A 34 5.86 13.25 1.49
C VAL A 34 5.91 13.48 3.01
N LEU A 35 6.90 12.91 3.68
CA LEU A 35 7.20 13.08 5.11
C LEU A 35 8.22 14.21 5.35
N ASP A 36 8.37 14.66 6.59
CA ASP A 36 9.24 15.80 6.92
C ASP A 36 10.73 15.51 6.70
N ASP A 37 11.13 14.24 6.71
CA ASP A 37 12.49 13.78 6.41
C ASP A 37 12.74 13.51 4.91
N GLY A 38 11.75 13.78 4.05
CA GLY A 38 11.84 13.60 2.61
C GLY A 38 11.51 12.19 2.10
N ARG A 39 11.22 11.23 2.99
CA ARG A 39 10.68 9.92 2.59
C ARG A 39 9.27 10.07 2.04
N VAL A 40 8.83 9.10 1.24
CA VAL A 40 7.46 9.08 0.68
C VAL A 40 6.68 7.92 1.28
N PHE A 41 5.61 8.26 2.00
CA PHE A 41 4.67 7.30 2.55
C PHE A 41 3.61 6.95 1.51
N TYR A 42 3.41 5.66 1.27
CA TYR A 42 2.35 5.09 0.46
C TYR A 42 1.42 4.25 1.32
N VAL A 43 0.13 4.27 1.04
CA VAL A 43 -0.86 3.42 1.71
C VAL A 43 -1.82 2.80 0.71
N GLY A 44 -2.14 1.53 0.93
CA GLY A 44 -2.95 0.78 -0.01
C GLY A 44 -2.23 0.63 -1.34
N GLY A 45 -3.00 0.69 -2.42
CA GLY A 45 -2.58 0.26 -3.74
C GLY A 45 -3.08 -1.14 -4.00
N ALA A 46 -2.42 -1.90 -4.85
CA ALA A 46 -2.98 -3.15 -5.31
C ALA A 46 -1.96 -4.22 -5.62
N ARG A 47 -2.33 -5.46 -5.29
CA ARG A 47 -1.57 -6.69 -5.52
C ARG A 47 -2.09 -7.41 -6.75
N TYR A 48 -1.18 -7.85 -7.60
CA TYR A 48 -1.42 -8.95 -8.52
C TYR A 48 -0.63 -10.16 -8.07
N THR A 49 -1.31 -11.28 -7.84
CA THR A 49 -0.60 -12.51 -7.50
C THR A 49 0.01 -13.19 -8.73
N ASN A 50 -0.50 -12.98 -9.95
CA ASN A 50 -0.13 -13.79 -11.12
C ASN A 50 -0.26 -13.08 -12.51
N MET A 51 0.07 -11.79 -12.66
CA MET A 51 -0.14 -11.04 -13.93
C MET A 51 -0.12 -11.89 -15.23
N SER A 52 -1.21 -11.82 -16.02
CA SER A 52 -1.40 -12.37 -17.38
C SER A 52 -2.29 -13.61 -17.52
N GLN A 53 -3.07 -14.01 -16.51
CA GLN A 53 -4.07 -15.07 -16.69
C GLN A 53 -5.51 -14.53 -16.86
N PRO A 54 -6.33 -15.15 -17.72
CA PRO A 54 -7.76 -14.83 -17.79
C PRO A 54 -8.46 -15.12 -16.45
N GLY A 55 -9.25 -14.16 -15.95
CA GLY A 55 -10.00 -14.30 -14.71
C GLY A 55 -9.24 -13.93 -13.43
N GLU A 56 -8.12 -13.21 -13.56
CA GLU A 56 -7.40 -12.70 -12.40
C GLU A 56 -8.09 -11.52 -11.74
N HIS A 57 -8.05 -11.52 -10.41
CA HIS A 57 -8.58 -10.46 -9.57
C HIS A 57 -7.44 -9.75 -8.86
N GLU A 58 -7.43 -8.43 -8.98
CA GLU A 58 -6.62 -7.54 -8.16
C GLU A 58 -7.15 -7.51 -6.73
N TYR A 59 -6.25 -7.27 -5.78
CA TYR A 59 -6.63 -7.04 -4.40
C TYR A 59 -6.01 -5.76 -3.88
N GLY A 60 -6.83 -4.91 -3.27
CA GLY A 60 -6.36 -3.75 -2.55
C GLY A 60 -5.41 -4.16 -1.43
N LEU A 61 -4.40 -3.33 -1.19
CA LEU A 61 -3.47 -3.54 -0.08
C LEU A 61 -4.06 -2.93 1.20
N ASP A 62 -3.78 -3.58 2.32
CA ASP A 62 -4.26 -3.17 3.65
C ASP A 62 -3.14 -2.58 4.51
N TYR A 63 -2.02 -2.16 3.91
CA TYR A 63 -0.83 -1.75 4.64
C TYR A 63 -0.09 -0.59 3.97
N ALA A 64 0.91 -0.06 4.66
CA ALA A 64 1.71 1.06 4.21
C ALA A 64 3.10 0.64 3.70
N ARG A 65 3.67 1.43 2.80
CA ARG A 65 5.03 1.29 2.30
C ARG A 65 5.76 2.63 2.40
N LEU A 66 7.06 2.58 2.66
CA LEU A 66 7.87 3.78 2.85
C LEU A 66 9.05 3.76 1.88
N TYR A 67 9.12 4.78 1.03
CA TYR A 67 10.21 4.96 0.10
C TYR A 67 11.24 5.92 0.67
N ASP A 68 12.48 5.45 0.77
CA ASP A 68 13.63 6.25 1.12
C ASP A 68 14.39 6.62 -0.17
N PRO A 69 14.33 7.89 -0.62
CA PRO A 69 14.99 8.33 -1.85
C PRO A 69 16.52 8.38 -1.72
N VAL A 70 17.07 8.47 -0.50
CA VAL A 70 18.52 8.49 -0.28
C VAL A 70 19.10 7.09 -0.47
N ALA A 71 18.42 6.09 0.07
CA ALA A 71 18.82 4.68 -0.07
C ALA A 71 18.27 4.03 -1.35
N GLY A 72 17.32 4.67 -2.05
CA GLY A 72 16.68 4.14 -3.24
C GLY A 72 15.84 2.88 -2.97
N ARG A 73 15.33 2.71 -1.75
CA ARG A 73 14.66 1.47 -1.30
C ARG A 73 13.22 1.72 -0.85
N MET A 74 12.37 0.72 -1.07
CA MET A 74 10.99 0.68 -0.57
C MET A 74 10.88 -0.36 0.54
N ALA A 75 10.35 0.02 1.69
CA ALA A 75 10.05 -0.90 2.80
C ALA A 75 8.55 -1.11 2.94
N ALA A 76 8.11 -2.36 3.10
CA ALA A 76 6.72 -2.70 3.37
C ALA A 76 6.49 -2.86 4.87
N HIS A 77 5.49 -2.15 5.41
CA HIS A 77 5.16 -2.16 6.84
C HIS A 77 3.84 -2.88 7.08
N THR A 78 3.94 -4.19 7.24
CA THR A 78 2.79 -5.11 7.33
C THR A 78 2.33 -5.39 8.76
N ALA A 79 3.06 -4.91 9.77
CA ALA A 79 2.64 -4.96 11.17
C ALA A 79 1.48 -3.99 11.49
N HIS A 80 1.39 -2.89 10.74
CA HIS A 80 0.39 -1.84 10.93
C HIS A 80 -0.59 -1.87 9.74
N ARG A 81 -1.72 -2.55 9.93
CA ARG A 81 -2.75 -2.70 8.88
C ARG A 81 -3.84 -1.64 9.00
N MET A 82 -4.47 -1.33 7.88
CA MET A 82 -5.71 -0.56 7.84
C MET A 82 -6.84 -1.38 8.50
N PRO A 83 -7.61 -0.80 9.43
CA PRO A 83 -8.56 -1.53 10.27
C PRO A 83 -9.76 -2.04 9.49
N LEU A 84 -10.11 -1.38 8.38
CA LEU A 84 -11.16 -1.81 7.46
C LEU A 84 -10.62 -2.67 6.30
N GLY A 85 -9.34 -3.07 6.38
CA GLY A 85 -8.71 -4.00 5.46
C GLY A 85 -8.29 -3.36 4.14
N ARG A 86 -8.47 -4.13 3.06
CA ARG A 86 -8.01 -3.81 1.71
C ARG A 86 -8.51 -2.45 1.27
N SER A 87 -7.62 -1.67 0.66
CA SER A 87 -7.91 -0.28 0.35
C SER A 87 -7.30 0.12 -0.98
N TRP A 88 -8.16 0.29 -1.98
CA TRP A 88 -7.86 1.03 -3.20
C TRP A 88 -8.23 2.51 -3.04
N TYR A 89 -7.46 3.39 -3.64
CA TYR A 89 -7.67 4.83 -3.64
C TYR A 89 -7.86 5.49 -2.26
N PRO A 90 -7.10 5.12 -1.21
CA PRO A 90 -7.13 5.90 0.02
C PRO A 90 -6.54 7.29 -0.22
N THR A 91 -7.01 8.28 0.53
CA THR A 91 -6.35 9.60 0.63
C THR A 91 -5.38 9.56 1.80
N ALA A 92 -4.16 10.06 1.61
CA ALA A 92 -3.16 10.21 2.65
C ALA A 92 -2.80 11.70 2.82
N ALA A 93 -2.85 12.19 4.05
CA ALA A 93 -2.50 13.56 4.39
C ALA A 93 -1.59 13.58 5.62
N ARG A 94 -0.34 14.04 5.45
CA ARG A 94 0.55 14.25 6.58
C ARG A 94 0.09 15.42 7.44
N LEU A 95 0.02 15.21 8.74
CA LEU A 95 -0.34 16.18 9.77
C LEU A 95 0.89 16.93 10.28
N ALA A 96 0.66 18.01 11.04
CA ALA A 96 1.72 18.87 11.55
C ALA A 96 2.61 18.20 12.62
N ASP A 97 2.16 17.08 13.19
CA ASP A 97 2.89 16.30 14.19
C ASP A 97 3.60 15.08 13.59
N GLY A 98 3.77 15.03 12.27
CA GLY A 98 4.47 13.95 11.56
C GLY A 98 3.61 12.72 11.24
N ARG A 99 2.48 12.54 11.93
CA ARG A 99 1.54 11.44 11.64
C ARG A 99 0.87 11.62 10.27
N VAL A 100 0.34 10.53 9.72
CA VAL A 100 -0.38 10.52 8.44
C VAL A 100 -1.83 10.12 8.66
N LEU A 101 -2.75 11.02 8.34
CA LEU A 101 -4.18 10.77 8.29
C LEU A 101 -4.54 10.04 6.99
N ILE A 102 -5.22 8.91 7.12
CA ILE A 102 -5.75 8.12 6.02
C ILE A 102 -7.26 8.23 6.02
N THR A 103 -7.85 8.63 4.90
CA THR A 103 -9.30 8.74 4.76
C THR A 103 -9.81 8.09 3.49
N GLY A 104 -10.94 7.40 3.59
CA GLY A 104 -11.60 6.77 2.46
C GLY A 104 -10.81 5.61 1.88
N ALA A 105 -11.44 4.89 0.97
CA ALA A 105 -10.92 3.90 0.04
C ALA A 105 -12.10 3.15 -0.60
N TYR A 106 -11.78 2.22 -1.49
CA TYR A 106 -12.63 1.11 -1.89
C TYR A 106 -12.09 -0.20 -1.32
N THR A 107 -12.98 -1.03 -0.75
CA THR A 107 -12.59 -2.35 -0.21
C THR A 107 -12.36 -3.38 -1.31
N ASP A 108 -13.16 -3.30 -2.38
CA ASP A 108 -13.07 -4.14 -3.57
C ASP A 108 -13.43 -3.32 -4.82
N TYR A 109 -12.53 -3.29 -5.79
CA TYR A 109 -12.73 -2.59 -7.06
C TYR A 109 -12.53 -3.61 -8.19
N GLY A 110 -13.63 -4.05 -8.80
CA GLY A 110 -13.59 -4.90 -10.00
C GLY A 110 -14.19 -6.30 -9.88
N THR A 111 -14.91 -6.63 -8.80
CA THR A 111 -15.65 -7.89 -8.69
C THR A 111 -17.17 -7.67 -8.75
N ASP A 112 -17.91 -8.62 -9.34
CA ASP A 112 -19.39 -8.66 -9.25
C ASP A 112 -19.88 -8.79 -7.78
N ALA A 113 -18.97 -9.15 -6.86
CA ALA A 113 -19.24 -9.26 -5.43
C ALA A 113 -19.32 -7.89 -4.74
N CYS A 114 -18.76 -6.84 -5.34
CA CYS A 114 -18.77 -5.50 -4.78
C CYS A 114 -19.72 -4.58 -5.54
N VAL A 115 -20.95 -4.43 -5.00
CA VAL A 115 -21.99 -3.58 -5.58
C VAL A 115 -22.48 -2.52 -4.59
N GLY A 116 -22.48 -1.27 -5.03
CA GLY A 116 -23.04 -0.13 -4.29
C GLY A 116 -22.22 0.27 -3.05
N VAL A 117 -22.93 0.69 -1.99
CA VAL A 117 -22.31 1.25 -0.78
C VAL A 117 -21.46 0.25 0.01
N ALA A 118 -21.61 -1.05 -0.25
CA ALA A 118 -20.80 -2.10 0.37
C ALA A 118 -19.33 -2.06 -0.05
N CYS A 119 -19.00 -1.38 -1.17
CA CYS A 119 -17.63 -1.18 -1.63
C CYS A 119 -16.92 -0.01 -0.97
N LEU A 120 -17.68 0.89 -0.35
CA LEU A 120 -17.11 2.06 0.29
C LEU A 120 -16.35 1.60 1.53
N ASN A 121 -15.10 2.01 1.61
CA ASN A 121 -14.30 1.90 2.81
C ASN A 121 -14.19 3.32 3.41
N PRO A 122 -15.12 3.74 4.28
CA PRO A 122 -15.11 5.07 4.88
C PRO A 122 -14.10 5.16 6.04
N GLN A 123 -12.95 4.48 5.93
CA GLN A 123 -11.94 4.49 6.99
C GLN A 123 -11.47 5.91 7.27
N ILE A 124 -11.19 6.13 8.55
CA ILE A 124 -10.43 7.25 9.05
C ILE A 124 -9.43 6.62 10.01
N ASN A 125 -8.15 6.68 9.68
CA ASN A 125 -7.12 6.10 10.52
C ASN A 125 -5.86 6.97 10.54
N LEU A 126 -5.08 6.86 11.62
CA LEU A 126 -3.81 7.55 11.77
C LEU A 126 -2.68 6.55 11.74
N PHE A 127 -1.69 6.82 10.91
CA PHE A 127 -0.42 6.12 10.88
C PHE A 127 0.65 7.00 11.49
N ASP A 128 1.52 6.38 12.29
CA ASP A 128 2.74 7.00 12.81
C ASP A 128 3.93 6.43 12.02
N PRO A 129 4.49 7.18 11.06
CA PRO A 129 5.64 6.71 10.29
C PRO A 129 6.89 6.45 11.13
N ASP A 130 7.07 7.15 12.25
CA ASP A 130 8.25 6.96 13.09
C ASP A 130 8.18 5.62 13.84
N ALA A 131 6.97 5.14 14.12
CA ALA A 131 6.74 3.79 14.64
C ALA A 131 7.04 2.69 13.61
N LEU A 132 7.26 3.03 12.34
CA LEU A 132 7.62 2.09 11.28
C LEU A 132 9.13 1.83 11.19
N ASP A 133 9.94 2.68 11.81
CA ASP A 133 11.41 2.57 11.88
C ASP A 133 11.92 1.77 13.09
N ALA A 134 11.03 1.42 14.03
CA ALA A 134 11.33 0.69 15.26
C ALA A 134 11.18 -0.83 15.10
#